data_AF-A0A347UBY5-F1
#
_entry.id   AF-A0A347UBY5-F1
#
_cell.length_a   1.000
_cell.length_b   1.000
_cell.length_c   1.000
_cell.angle_alpha   90.00
_cell.angle_beta   90.00
_cell.angle_gamma   90.00
#
_symmetry.space_group_name_H-M   'P 1'
#
loop_
_entity.id
_entity.type
_entity.pdbx_description
1 polymer ?
#
loop_
_entity_poly.entity_id
_entity_poly.type
_entity_poly.pdbx_seq_one_letter_code
_entity_poly.pdbx_strand_id
1 'polypeptide(L)'
;MNFTESLLKHIDKLVGTLRPEDELQEVLKRKFTKKEYKVFVAFEDGKSLDEIKALTKEDEEKINEHYKVAKKKLNQEKIKKELVSFE
;
A
#
# COMPACT_ATOMS: atom_id res chain seq x y z
N MET A 1 -10.25 -4.84 -3.59
CA MET A 1 -9.78 -3.67 -2.81
C MET A 1 -10.09 -2.41 -3.59
N ASN A 2 -10.46 -1.34 -2.89
CA ASN A 2 -10.50 0.03 -3.43
C ASN A 2 -9.22 0.75 -2.94
N PHE A 3 -8.33 1.14 -3.85
CA PHE A 3 -7.05 1.76 -3.51
C PHE A 3 -7.24 3.09 -2.79
N THR A 4 -8.19 3.91 -3.22
CA THR A 4 -8.47 5.21 -2.60
C THR A 4 -8.85 5.04 -1.13
N GLU A 5 -9.80 4.16 -0.82
CA GLU A 5 -10.22 3.90 0.56
C GLU A 5 -9.07 3.36 1.41
N SER A 6 -8.32 2.39 0.89
CA SER A 6 -7.18 1.81 1.60
C SER A 6 -6.07 2.82 1.86
N LEU A 7 -5.76 3.68 0.89
CA LEU A 7 -4.75 4.73 1.08
C LEU A 7 -5.19 5.77 2.11
N LEU A 8 -6.45 6.21 2.07
CA LEU A 8 -6.98 7.17 3.03
C LEU A 8 -7.01 6.63 4.47
N LYS A 9 -7.14 5.31 4.67
CA LYS A 9 -7.04 4.69 6.01
C LYS A 9 -5.65 4.78 6.62
N HIS A 10 -4.59 4.79 5.80
CA HIS A 10 -3.21 4.68 6.26
C HIS A 10 -2.39 5.96 6.10
N ILE A 11 -2.87 6.95 5.34
CA ILE A 11 -2.19 8.24 5.17
C ILE A 11 -2.69 9.22 6.24
N ASP A 12 -1.79 9.66 7.13
CA ASP A 12 -2.15 10.52 8.26
C ASP A 12 -2.59 11.94 7.83
N LYS A 13 -1.89 12.48 6.82
CA LYS A 13 -2.13 13.81 6.25
C LYS A 13 -1.84 13.77 4.77
N LEU A 14 -2.83 14.18 3.98
CA LEU A 14 -2.76 14.28 2.54
C LEU A 14 -3.03 15.73 2.12
N VAL A 15 -2.21 16.26 1.20
CA VAL A 15 -2.41 17.59 0.60
C VAL A 15 -2.53 17.39 -0.90
N GLY A 16 -3.66 17.79 -1.48
CA GLY A 16 -4.05 17.48 -2.87
C GLY A 16 -5.12 16.39 -2.94
N THR A 17 -5.51 16.03 -4.16
CA THR A 17 -6.54 15.01 -4.43
C THR A 17 -5.86 13.72 -4.88
N LEU A 18 -6.28 12.57 -4.36
CA LEU A 18 -5.75 11.29 -4.83
C LEU A 18 -6.03 11.11 -6.33
N ARG A 19 -5.03 10.60 -7.04
CA ARG A 19 -5.15 10.24 -8.45
C ARG A 19 -6.17 9.12 -8.67
N PRO A 20 -6.60 8.88 -9.92
CA PRO A 20 -7.43 7.74 -10.29
C PRO A 20 -6.81 6.39 -9.89
N GLU A 21 -7.64 5.36 -9.71
CA GLU A 21 -7.21 4.05 -9.17
C GLU A 21 -6.09 3.37 -9.97
N ASP A 22 -6.14 3.48 -11.31
CA ASP A 22 -5.12 2.93 -12.20
C ASP A 22 -3.76 3.59 -11.95
N GLU A 23 -3.72 4.92 -11.85
CA GLU A 23 -2.50 5.66 -11.51
C GLU A 23 -2.00 5.35 -10.10
N LEU A 24 -2.89 5.30 -9.10
CA LEU A 24 -2.53 4.93 -7.74
C LEU A 24 -1.87 3.54 -7.71
N GLN A 25 -2.44 2.59 -8.44
CA GLN A 25 -1.89 1.25 -8.55
C GLN A 25 -0.49 1.25 -9.17
N GLU A 26 -0.26 2.03 -10.23
CA GLU A 26 1.06 2.16 -10.86
C GLU A 26 2.09 2.78 -9.92
N VAL A 27 1.72 3.85 -9.21
CA VAL A 27 2.59 4.49 -8.22
C VAL A 27 2.98 3.49 -7.14
N LEU A 28 2.01 2.76 -6.57
CA LEU A 28 2.30 1.75 -5.56
C LEU A 28 3.22 0.63 -6.08
N LYS A 29 2.98 0.12 -7.30
CA LYS A 29 3.84 -0.89 -7.93
C LYS A 29 5.28 -0.39 -8.15
N ARG A 30 5.47 0.90 -8.42
CA ARG A 30 6.80 1.51 -8.61
C ARG A 30 7.52 1.78 -7.29
N LYS A 31 6.79 2.13 -6.23
CA LYS A 31 7.37 2.57 -4.94
C LYS A 31 7.55 1.45 -3.92
N PHE A 32 6.70 0.44 -4.00
CA PHE A 32 6.82 -0.73 -3.14
C PHE A 32 7.66 -1.81 -3.80
N THR A 33 8.31 -2.62 -2.98
CA THR A 33 8.85 -3.89 -3.48
C THR A 33 7.70 -4.82 -3.83
N LYS A 34 7.97 -5.83 -4.65
CA LYS A 34 6.97 -6.84 -5.02
C LYS A 34 6.32 -7.51 -3.80
N LYS A 35 7.07 -7.68 -2.69
CA LYS A 35 6.56 -8.29 -1.45
C LYS A 35 5.68 -7.32 -0.66
N GLU A 36 6.17 -6.10 -0.42
CA GLU A 36 5.39 -5.03 0.22
C GLU A 36 4.06 -4.81 -0.51
N TYR A 37 4.08 -4.70 -1.84
CA TYR A 37 2.87 -4.52 -2.64
C TYR A 37 1.89 -5.69 -2.49
N LYS A 38 2.38 -6.93 -2.63
CA LYS A 38 1.52 -8.12 -2.46
C LYS A 38 0.92 -8.22 -1.07
N VAL A 39 1.71 -7.98 -0.03
CA VAL A 39 1.27 -8.03 1.36
C VAL A 39 0.23 -6.94 1.61
N PHE A 40 0.50 -5.71 1.19
CA PHE A 40 -0.41 -4.58 1.33
C PHE A 40 -1.75 -4.86 0.67
N VAL A 41 -1.76 -5.23 -0.62
CA VAL A 41 -3.00 -5.53 -1.34
C VAL A 41 -3.76 -6.68 -0.69
N ALA A 42 -3.07 -7.74 -0.26
CA ALA A 42 -3.72 -8.89 0.36
C ALA A 42 -4.39 -8.54 1.70
N PHE A 43 -3.74 -7.74 2.55
CA PHE A 43 -4.35 -7.26 3.79
C PHE A 43 -5.56 -6.37 3.52
N GLU A 44 -5.45 -5.46 2.55
CA GLU A 44 -6.53 -4.53 2.20
C GLU A 44 -7.70 -5.19 1.43
N ASP A 45 -7.45 -6.32 0.78
CA ASP A 45 -8.48 -7.24 0.25
C ASP A 45 -9.16 -8.07 1.35
N GLY A 46 -8.75 -7.93 2.62
CA GLY A 46 -9.34 -8.65 3.75
C GLY A 46 -8.88 -10.10 3.88
N LYS A 47 -7.77 -10.49 3.25
CA LYS A 47 -7.24 -11.86 3.38
C LYS A 47 -6.72 -12.10 4.78
N SER A 48 -6.89 -13.33 5.24
CA SER A 48 -6.32 -13.79 6.51
C SER A 48 -4.80 -13.88 6.41
N LEU A 49 -4.14 -13.83 7.58
CA LEU A 49 -2.68 -13.95 7.64
C LEU A 49 -2.17 -15.27 7.03
N ASP A 50 -2.89 -16.37 7.21
CA ASP A 50 -2.52 -17.67 6.64
C ASP A 50 -2.59 -17.69 5.10
N GLU A 51 -3.58 -17.03 4.51
CA GLU A 51 -3.63 -16.83 3.07
C GLU A 51 -2.46 -15.99 2.57
N ILE A 52 -2.10 -14.94 3.32
CA ILE A 52 -0.95 -14.09 2.97
C ILE A 52 0.35 -14.89 3.05
N LYS A 53 0.53 -15.72 4.11
CA LYS A 53 1.67 -16.66 4.24
C LYS A 53 1.76 -17.59 3.03
N ALA A 54 0.65 -18.16 2.59
CA ALA A 54 0.62 -19.02 1.40
C ALA A 54 0.98 -18.26 0.11
N LEU A 55 0.54 -17.01 -0.04
CA LEU A 55 0.78 -16.18 -1.23
C LEU A 55 2.21 -15.65 -1.32
N THR A 56 2.82 -15.29 -0.18
CA THR A 56 4.15 -14.69 -0.13
C THR A 56 5.23 -15.73 0.12
N LYS A 57 4.89 -16.89 0.69
CA LYS A 57 5.82 -17.90 1.20
C LYS A 57 6.79 -17.31 2.23
N GLU A 58 6.27 -16.41 3.07
CA GLU A 58 7.02 -15.79 4.17
C GLU A 58 6.35 -16.09 5.51
N ASP A 59 7.13 -16.01 6.57
CA ASP A 59 6.64 -16.10 7.94
C ASP A 59 5.86 -14.84 8.34
N GLU A 60 5.16 -14.94 9.47
CA GLU A 60 4.34 -13.87 10.03
C GLU A 60 5.11 -12.59 10.31
N GLU A 61 6.32 -12.73 10.84
CA GLU A 61 7.15 -11.61 11.25
C GLU A 61 7.51 -10.74 10.03
N LYS A 62 7.98 -11.39 8.96
CA LYS A 62 8.28 -10.72 7.69
C LYS A 62 7.04 -10.10 7.05
N ILE A 63 5.90 -10.80 7.08
CA ILE A 63 4.64 -10.25 6.53
C ILE A 63 4.25 -8.96 7.26
N ASN A 64 4.28 -8.98 8.59
CA ASN A 64 3.98 -7.81 9.40
C ASN A 64 5.00 -6.69 9.18
N GLU A 65 6.28 -7.03 9.00
CA GLU A 65 7.32 -6.07 8.64
C GLU A 65 7.05 -5.41 7.29
N HIS A 66 6.79 -6.19 6.23
CA HIS A 66 6.46 -5.69 4.89
C HIS A 66 5.25 -4.75 4.94
N TYR A 67 4.20 -5.11 5.67
CA TYR A 67 3.01 -4.28 5.81
C TYR A 67 3.30 -2.98 6.58
N LYS A 68 4.07 -3.05 7.66
CA LYS A 68 4.52 -1.88 8.43
C LYS A 68 5.37 -0.94 7.55
N VAL A 69 6.29 -1.48 6.76
CA VAL A 69 7.14 -0.72 5.85
C VAL A 69 6.30 -0.08 4.75
N ALA A 70 5.33 -0.80 4.16
CA ALA A 70 4.41 -0.26 3.17
C ALA A 70 3.65 0.96 3.71
N LYS A 71 3.04 0.85 4.90
CA LYS A 71 2.34 1.98 5.57
C LYS A 71 3.27 3.16 5.86
N LYS A 72 4.50 2.89 6.30
CA LYS A 72 5.51 3.94 6.51
C LYS A 72 5.87 4.64 5.20
N LYS A 73 6.00 3.89 4.10
CA LYS A 73 6.26 4.43 2.76
C LYS A 73 5.13 5.32 2.27
N LEU A 74 3.86 4.94 2.45
CA LEU A 74 2.71 5.79 2.10
C LEU A 74 2.79 7.18 2.73
N ASN A 75 3.32 7.26 3.96
CA ASN A 75 3.45 8.51 4.69
C ASN A 75 4.71 9.33 4.35
N GLN A 76 5.58 8.85 3.45
CA GLN A 76 6.71 9.64 2.99
C GLN A 76 6.22 10.70 1.99
N GLU A 77 6.63 11.95 2.21
CA GLU A 77 6.24 13.09 1.35
C GLU A 77 6.54 12.86 -0.13
N LYS A 78 7.62 12.14 -0.46
CA LYS A 78 7.95 11.77 -1.85
C LYS A 78 6.87 10.91 -2.49
N ILE A 79 6.33 9.93 -1.76
CA ILE A 79 5.30 9.03 -2.26
C ILE A 79 3.95 9.74 -2.28
N LYS A 80 3.61 10.49 -1.23
CA LYS A 80 2.35 11.28 -1.20
C LYS A 80 2.23 12.21 -2.40
N LYS A 81 3.30 12.94 -2.74
CA LYS A 81 3.34 13.81 -3.93
C LYS A 81 3.10 13.09 -5.25
N GLU A 82 3.44 11.81 -5.33
CA GLU A 82 3.17 10.98 -6.51
C GLU A 82 1.77 10.36 -6.48
N LEU A 83 1.15 10.21 -5.31
CA LEU A 83 -0.22 9.71 -5.17
C LEU A 83 -1.28 10.78 -5.44
N VAL A 84 -0.91 12.06 -5.40
CA VAL A 84 -1.86 13.19 -5.55
C VAL A 84 -1.66 13.98 -6.83
N SER A 85 -2.72 14.65 -7.26
CA SER A 85 -2.72 15.79 -8.18
C SER A 85 -3.09 17.07 -7.42
N PHE A 86 -2.67 18.22 -7.96
CA PHE A 86 -2.92 19.56 -7.40
C PHE A 86 -3.82 20.39 -8.33
N GLU A 87 -4.62 19.72 -9.16
CA GLU A 87 -5.59 20.39 -10.04
C GLU A 87 -6.61 21.23 -9.26
#